data_AF-A0A2T2WQL9-F1
#
_entry.id   AF-A0A2T2WQL9-F1
#
_cell.length_a   1.000
_cell.length_b   1.000
_cell.length_c   1.000
_cell.angle_alpha   90.00
_cell.angle_beta   90.00
_cell.angle_gamma   90.00
#
_symmetry.space_group_name_H-M   'P 1'
#
loop_
_entity.id
_entity.type
_entity.pdbx_description
1 polymer ?
#
loop_
_entity_poly.entity_id
_entity_poly.type
_entity_poly.pdbx_seq_one_letter_code
_entity_poly.pdbx_strand_id
1 'polypeptide(L)'
;MKRLWKILSIGAGALGLTAINLISPTGFIATGVRIPLKGTWAGAQGLGWNSLNWSGYALASQNANAFHNISGTWQVPSVSASSSASSSFGSNWIGIDGFNNPDLIQTGTGEQVINGVAQYVAWWEILPQYETPINNMIVNPGNIMHASIVNLNNGLWRITIQNVSLHESFTTEQSYSGPAQSAEWIQERP
;
A
#
# COMPACT_ATOMS: atom_id res chain seq x y z
N MET A 1 -16.76 -58.74 15.10
CA MET A 1 -17.97 -58.07 15.63
C MET A 1 -17.57 -57.28 16.88
N LYS A 2 -17.96 -56.01 16.94
CA LYS A 2 -17.38 -54.95 17.80
C LYS A 2 -17.47 -55.29 19.29
N ARG A 3 -16.32 -55.23 19.98
CA ARG A 3 -16.18 -55.35 21.44
C ARG A 3 -16.47 -53.98 22.08
N LEU A 4 -17.48 -53.91 22.95
CA LEU A 4 -17.70 -52.81 23.88
C LEU A 4 -16.65 -52.86 24.99
N TRP A 5 -16.02 -51.73 25.30
CA TRP A 5 -15.28 -51.52 26.54
C TRP A 5 -15.95 -50.38 27.31
N LYS A 6 -16.46 -50.70 28.50
CA LYS A 6 -16.73 -49.72 29.56
C LYS A 6 -15.40 -49.49 30.27
N ILE A 7 -14.97 -48.24 30.39
CA ILE A 7 -14.03 -47.82 31.43
C ILE A 7 -14.62 -46.61 32.15
N LEU A 8 -14.45 -46.66 33.47
CA LEU A 8 -14.99 -45.83 34.53
C LEU A 8 -14.70 -44.33 34.38
N SER A 9 -15.64 -43.57 34.95
CA SER A 9 -15.54 -42.20 35.39
C SER A 9 -14.48 -41.98 36.48
N ILE A 10 -13.74 -40.87 36.37
CA ILE A 10 -13.19 -40.13 37.52
C ILE A 10 -13.63 -38.68 37.34
N GLY A 11 -14.32 -38.17 38.36
CA GLY A 11 -14.75 -36.80 38.44
C GLY A 11 -13.71 -35.86 39.04
N ALA A 12 -13.96 -34.59 38.79
CA ALA A 12 -13.64 -33.42 39.60
C ALA A 12 -12.15 -33.17 39.94
N GLY A 13 -11.49 -32.41 39.07
CA GLY A 13 -10.41 -31.49 39.45
C GLY A 13 -10.75 -30.10 38.94
N ALA A 14 -11.26 -29.24 39.81
CA ALA A 14 -11.42 -27.83 39.52
C ALA A 14 -10.03 -27.18 39.41
N LEU A 15 -9.68 -26.66 38.24
CA LEU A 15 -8.58 -25.71 38.07
C LEU A 15 -9.20 -24.44 37.51
N GLY A 16 -9.11 -23.36 38.29
CA GLY A 16 -9.60 -22.05 37.92
C GLY A 16 -8.90 -21.57 36.64
N LEU A 17 -9.69 -21.29 35.61
CA LEU A 17 -9.22 -20.49 34.48
C LEU A 17 -9.08 -19.05 34.96
N THR A 18 -7.85 -18.63 35.22
CA THR A 18 -7.49 -17.21 35.24
C THR A 18 -7.78 -16.64 33.85
N ALA A 19 -8.69 -15.66 33.76
CA ALA A 19 -8.91 -14.89 32.56
C ALA A 19 -7.61 -14.20 32.16
N ILE A 20 -7.01 -14.62 31.04
CA ILE A 20 -5.97 -13.84 30.38
C ILE A 20 -6.73 -12.73 29.65
N ASN A 21 -6.70 -11.52 30.22
CA ASN A 21 -7.07 -10.31 29.48
C ASN A 21 -6.09 -10.16 28.31
N LEU A 22 -6.53 -10.50 27.10
CA LEU A 22 -5.84 -10.13 25.87
C LEU A 22 -5.98 -8.62 25.72
N ILE A 23 -4.94 -7.91 26.13
CA ILE A 23 -4.75 -6.49 25.83
C ILE A 23 -4.60 -6.41 24.30
N SER A 24 -5.60 -5.84 23.63
CA SER A 24 -5.48 -5.43 22.23
C SER A 24 -4.22 -4.59 22.08
N PRO A 25 -3.28 -4.86 21.15
CA PRO A 25 -2.17 -3.96 20.95
C PRO A 25 -2.74 -2.62 20.47
N THR A 26 -2.59 -1.64 21.34
CA THR A 26 -2.82 -0.21 21.11
C THR A 26 -2.06 0.23 19.86
N GLY A 27 -2.67 1.18 19.13
CA GLY A 27 -2.30 1.62 17.80
C GLY A 27 -0.80 1.79 17.52
N PHE A 28 -0.43 1.48 16.28
CA PHE A 28 0.85 1.88 15.72
C PHE A 28 0.89 3.40 15.63
N ILE A 29 1.74 4.03 16.46
CA ILE A 29 2.24 5.36 16.14
C ILE A 29 3.30 5.15 15.07
N ALA A 30 3.02 5.54 13.83
CA ALA A 30 4.05 5.75 12.83
C ALA A 30 4.94 6.91 13.33
N THR A 31 5.98 6.60 14.10
CA THR A 31 7.07 7.54 14.33
C THR A 31 7.85 7.62 13.02
N GLY A 32 7.41 8.50 12.12
CA GLY A 32 8.20 8.85 10.94
C GLY A 32 9.60 9.24 11.40
N VAL A 33 10.61 8.47 11.00
CA VAL A 33 12.00 8.87 11.19
C VAL A 33 12.16 10.18 10.42
N ARG A 34 12.37 11.29 11.13
CA ARG A 34 12.85 12.52 10.51
C ARG A 34 14.29 12.26 10.08
N ILE A 35 14.50 11.82 8.85
CA ILE A 35 15.81 11.87 8.23
C ILE A 35 16.08 13.37 7.98
N PRO A 36 17.09 13.99 8.63
CA PRO A 36 17.43 15.36 8.30
C PRO A 36 17.99 15.38 6.88
N LEU A 37 17.15 15.81 5.93
CA LEU A 37 17.60 16.10 4.57
C LEU A 37 18.61 17.26 4.66
N LYS A 38 19.85 17.02 4.23
CA LYS A 38 20.80 18.10 3.92
C LYS A 38 20.29 18.83 2.67
N GLY A 39 19.40 19.80 2.89
CA GLY A 39 18.92 20.74 1.90
C GLY A 39 18.48 22.01 2.61
N THR A 40 18.90 23.17 2.12
CA THR A 40 18.47 24.47 2.63
C THR A 40 16.96 24.64 2.40
N TRP A 41 16.18 24.51 3.47
CA TRP A 41 14.78 24.89 3.48
C TRP A 41 14.69 26.42 3.50
N ALA A 42 14.45 27.01 2.33
CA ALA A 42 13.88 28.34 2.29
C ALA A 42 12.48 28.26 2.91
N GLY A 43 12.31 28.82 4.11
CA GLY A 43 11.03 29.13 4.75
C GLY A 43 10.01 27.99 4.79
N ALA A 44 9.92 27.29 5.92
CA ALA A 44 8.73 26.51 6.24
C ALA A 44 7.53 27.46 6.49
N GLN A 45 6.92 27.92 5.40
CA GLN A 45 5.69 28.70 5.36
C GLN A 45 4.65 27.85 4.62
N GLY A 46 3.98 26.95 5.35
CA GLY A 46 2.90 26.13 4.81
C GLY A 46 2.70 24.84 5.59
N LEU A 47 1.46 24.52 5.95
CA LEU A 47 1.05 23.28 6.62
C LEU A 47 1.13 22.04 5.69
N GLY A 48 1.95 22.08 4.64
CA GLY A 48 1.95 21.12 3.53
C GLY A 48 1.12 21.61 2.34
N TRP A 49 0.52 20.68 1.61
CA TRP A 49 -0.36 20.90 0.46
C TRP A 49 -1.72 20.22 0.70
N ASN A 50 -2.75 20.65 -0.01
CA ASN A 50 -4.09 20.07 0.07
C ASN A 50 -4.47 19.41 -1.25
N SER A 51 -5.22 18.32 -1.16
CA SER A 51 -5.81 17.65 -2.32
C SER A 51 -7.20 17.15 -1.99
N LEU A 52 -8.06 17.03 -3.00
CA LEU A 52 -9.42 16.51 -2.88
C LEU A 52 -9.47 14.98 -2.91
N ASN A 53 -8.40 14.33 -3.38
CA ASN A 53 -8.30 12.89 -3.54
C ASN A 53 -7.02 12.29 -2.94
N TRP A 54 -5.92 13.04 -2.84
CA TRP A 54 -4.65 12.53 -2.33
C TRP A 54 -4.40 12.89 -0.88
N SER A 55 -3.88 11.94 -0.12
CA SER A 55 -3.32 12.13 1.21
C SER A 55 -1.99 11.40 1.28
N GLY A 56 -0.91 12.09 1.66
CA GLY A 56 0.40 11.43 1.72
C GLY A 56 1.58 12.38 1.73
N TYR A 57 2.69 11.89 1.20
CA TYR A 57 3.94 12.64 1.12
C TYR A 57 4.35 12.80 -0.34
N ALA A 58 4.69 14.03 -0.72
CA ALA A 58 5.21 14.36 -2.04
C ALA A 58 6.48 15.18 -1.86
N LEU A 59 7.58 14.73 -2.49
CA LEU A 59 8.81 15.49 -2.64
C LEU A 59 8.86 16.04 -4.05
N ALA A 60 9.21 17.32 -4.18
CA ALA A 60 9.35 17.96 -5.48
C ALA A 60 10.69 18.66 -5.64
N SER A 61 11.15 18.73 -6.88
CA SER A 61 12.36 19.42 -7.32
C SER A 61 12.02 20.33 -8.50
N GLN A 62 12.65 21.50 -8.53
CA GLN A 62 12.56 22.38 -9.72
C GLN A 62 13.39 21.83 -10.89
N ASN A 63 14.38 20.98 -10.61
CA ASN A 63 15.23 20.36 -11.63
C ASN A 63 14.58 19.07 -12.13
N ALA A 64 14.54 18.90 -13.45
CA ALA A 64 14.22 17.62 -14.08
C ALA A 64 15.28 16.56 -13.75
N ASN A 65 14.88 15.29 -13.82
CA ASN A 65 15.68 14.12 -13.49
C ASN A 65 16.22 14.13 -12.06
N ALA A 66 15.48 14.72 -11.12
CA ALA A 66 15.89 14.77 -9.72
C ALA A 66 15.62 13.45 -8.98
N PHE A 67 14.63 12.69 -9.42
CA PHE A 67 14.23 11.42 -8.81
C PHE A 67 14.49 10.27 -9.79
N HIS A 68 15.29 9.29 -9.38
CA HIS A 68 15.62 8.11 -10.21
C HIS A 68 15.07 6.82 -9.65
N ASN A 69 14.62 6.84 -8.40
CA ASN A 69 14.00 5.69 -7.77
C ASN A 69 13.07 6.14 -6.65
N ILE A 70 12.05 5.32 -6.42
CA ILE A 70 11.22 5.36 -5.23
C ILE A 70 10.95 3.92 -4.81
N SER A 71 10.84 3.68 -3.51
CA SER A 71 10.35 2.43 -2.97
C SER A 71 9.55 2.67 -1.70
N GLY A 72 8.71 1.70 -1.34
CA GLY A 72 8.20 1.65 0.02
C GLY A 72 7.35 0.41 0.28
N THR A 73 6.92 0.32 1.52
CA THR A 73 6.28 -0.87 2.08
C THR A 73 5.03 -0.48 2.84
N TRP A 74 3.93 -1.17 2.60
CA TRP A 74 2.65 -0.93 3.26
C TRP A 74 1.98 -2.23 3.65
N GLN A 75 1.07 -2.14 4.61
CA GLN A 75 0.12 -3.19 4.89
C GLN A 75 -1.18 -2.86 4.16
N VAL A 76 -1.74 -3.81 3.42
CA VAL A 76 -3.04 -3.64 2.75
C VAL A 76 -4.12 -3.38 3.80
N PRO A 77 -4.86 -2.26 3.72
CA PRO A 77 -5.92 -1.96 4.67
C PRO A 77 -7.06 -2.98 4.58
N SER A 78 -7.78 -3.16 5.68
CA SER A 78 -9.07 -3.86 5.64
C SER A 78 -10.18 -2.85 5.44
N VAL A 79 -10.94 -2.99 4.36
CA VAL A 79 -12.14 -2.18 4.12
C VAL A 79 -13.41 -2.99 4.36
N SER A 80 -14.43 -2.32 4.88
CA SER A 80 -15.77 -2.87 5.09
C SER A 80 -16.78 -2.09 4.26
N ALA A 81 -17.75 -2.79 3.69
CA ALA A 81 -18.88 -2.15 3.03
C ALA A 81 -19.70 -1.34 4.04
N SER A 82 -19.94 -0.07 3.76
CA SER A 82 -20.99 0.67 4.47
C SER A 82 -22.33 0.28 3.85
N SER A 83 -23.38 0.17 4.68
CA SER A 83 -24.73 -0.23 4.24
C SER A 83 -25.39 0.74 3.25
N SER A 84 -24.76 1.90 2.98
CA SER A 84 -25.29 3.00 2.19
C SER A 84 -24.51 3.29 0.90
N ALA A 85 -23.38 2.62 0.64
CA ALA A 85 -22.58 2.84 -0.57
C ALA A 85 -22.81 1.71 -1.59
N SER A 86 -23.13 2.08 -2.84
CA SER A 86 -23.24 1.14 -3.96
C SER A 86 -21.87 0.60 -4.40
N SER A 87 -20.88 1.50 -4.48
CA SER A 87 -19.45 1.18 -4.62
C SER A 87 -18.56 2.24 -3.96
N SER A 88 -17.40 1.85 -3.43
CA SER A 88 -16.38 2.76 -2.90
C SER A 88 -14.99 2.27 -3.24
N PHE A 89 -14.06 3.19 -3.49
CA PHE A 89 -12.72 2.90 -3.97
C PHE A 89 -11.68 3.65 -3.14
N GLY A 90 -10.56 2.98 -2.89
CA GLY A 90 -9.36 3.53 -2.29
C GLY A 90 -8.13 2.89 -2.93
N SER A 91 -6.98 3.54 -2.79
CA SER A 91 -5.72 3.03 -3.32
C SER A 91 -4.53 3.49 -2.49
N ASN A 92 -3.54 2.61 -2.34
CA ASN A 92 -2.21 2.91 -1.79
C ASN A 92 -1.15 2.72 -2.86
N TRP A 93 -0.34 3.74 -3.13
CA TRP A 93 0.64 3.68 -4.21
C TRP A 93 1.89 4.53 -4.00
N ILE A 94 2.91 4.20 -4.78
CA ILE A 94 4.11 5.02 -4.98
C ILE A 94 4.20 5.48 -6.42
N GLY A 95 4.76 6.67 -6.62
CA GLY A 95 4.91 7.24 -7.94
C GLY A 95 6.11 8.15 -8.11
N ILE A 96 6.51 8.34 -9.36
CA ILE A 96 7.39 9.42 -9.82
C ILE A 96 6.57 10.33 -10.72
N ASP A 97 6.81 11.64 -10.57
CA ASP A 97 5.97 12.71 -11.11
C ASP A 97 4.57 12.74 -10.49
N GLY A 98 3.56 13.35 -11.14
CA GLY A 98 2.19 13.54 -10.65
C GLY A 98 1.98 14.82 -9.84
N PHE A 99 2.95 15.17 -9.00
CA PHE A 99 2.89 16.37 -8.17
C PHE A 99 3.30 17.60 -9.00
N ASN A 100 2.35 18.53 -9.17
CA ASN A 100 2.48 19.76 -9.97
C ASN A 100 2.75 19.57 -11.48
N ASN A 101 2.62 18.36 -12.01
CA ASN A 101 2.77 18.07 -13.43
C ASN A 101 1.88 16.88 -13.86
N PRO A 102 1.53 16.74 -15.14
CA PRO A 102 0.57 15.74 -15.61
C PRO A 102 1.17 14.36 -15.89
N ASP A 103 2.49 14.22 -15.88
CA ASP A 103 3.17 12.95 -16.09
C ASP A 103 3.12 12.13 -14.80
N LEU A 104 2.97 10.81 -14.88
CA LEU A 104 2.98 9.95 -13.68
C LEU A 104 3.28 8.51 -14.09
N ILE A 105 4.26 7.91 -13.41
CA ILE A 105 4.50 6.46 -13.40
C ILE A 105 4.30 5.96 -11.98
N GLN A 106 3.44 4.95 -11.81
CA GLN A 106 3.01 4.53 -10.48
C GLN A 106 2.64 3.05 -10.39
N THR A 107 2.67 2.52 -9.17
CA THR A 107 2.17 1.18 -8.85
C THR A 107 1.68 1.13 -7.41
N GLY A 108 0.69 0.28 -7.18
CA GLY A 108 0.02 0.22 -5.90
C GLY A 108 -0.93 -0.96 -5.74
N THR A 109 -1.71 -0.88 -4.67
CA THR A 109 -2.87 -1.74 -4.44
C THR A 109 -4.13 -0.89 -4.36
N GLY A 110 -5.21 -1.37 -4.97
CA GLY A 110 -6.54 -0.80 -4.82
C GLY A 110 -7.40 -1.65 -3.89
N GLU A 111 -8.18 -0.98 -3.04
CA GLU A 111 -9.22 -1.55 -2.19
C GLU A 111 -10.58 -1.02 -2.64
N GLN A 112 -11.48 -1.93 -2.98
CA GLN A 112 -12.76 -1.59 -3.58
C GLN A 112 -13.86 -2.33 -2.85
N VAL A 113 -15.00 -1.68 -2.66
CA VAL A 113 -16.24 -2.35 -2.27
C VAL A 113 -17.17 -2.27 -3.46
N ILE A 114 -17.54 -3.42 -4.02
CA ILE A 114 -18.47 -3.51 -5.16
C ILE A 114 -19.60 -4.43 -4.74
N ASN A 115 -20.85 -3.95 -4.80
CA ASN A 115 -22.03 -4.71 -4.40
C ASN A 115 -21.91 -5.30 -2.97
N GLY A 116 -21.30 -4.53 -2.05
CA GLY A 116 -21.08 -4.95 -0.67
C GLY A 116 -19.92 -5.94 -0.45
N VAL A 117 -19.17 -6.30 -1.50
CA VAL A 117 -18.04 -7.23 -1.42
C VAL A 117 -16.74 -6.45 -1.54
N ALA A 118 -15.85 -6.61 -0.56
CA ALA A 118 -14.51 -6.07 -0.62
C ALA A 118 -13.66 -6.84 -1.64
N GLN A 119 -12.94 -6.12 -2.48
CA GLN A 119 -12.05 -6.61 -3.53
C GLN A 119 -10.73 -5.85 -3.43
N TYR A 120 -9.63 -6.57 -3.71
CA TYR A 120 -8.29 -6.03 -3.61
C TYR A 120 -7.51 -6.43 -4.85
N VAL A 121 -6.75 -5.49 -5.40
CA VAL A 121 -6.01 -5.68 -6.66
C VAL A 121 -4.67 -4.97 -6.59
N ALA A 122 -3.63 -5.58 -7.13
CA ALA A 122 -2.37 -4.89 -7.40
C ALA A 122 -2.40 -4.37 -8.84
N TRP A 123 -1.80 -3.20 -9.09
CA TRP A 123 -1.86 -2.54 -10.38
C TRP A 123 -0.60 -1.69 -10.64
N TRP A 124 -0.39 -1.33 -11.90
CA TRP A 124 0.57 -0.30 -12.31
C TRP A 124 -0.05 0.60 -13.37
N GLU A 125 0.43 1.83 -13.50
CA GLU A 125 -0.09 2.81 -14.45
C GLU A 125 1.02 3.77 -14.91
N ILE A 126 0.92 4.19 -16.18
CA ILE A 126 1.66 5.32 -16.73
C ILE A 126 0.66 6.23 -17.42
N LEU A 127 0.45 7.43 -16.87
CA LEU A 127 -0.47 8.39 -17.46
C LEU A 127 0.01 8.80 -18.87
N PRO A 128 -0.93 9.01 -19.82
CA PRO A 128 -2.39 9.07 -19.66
C PRO A 128 -3.11 7.72 -19.86
N GLN A 129 -2.38 6.59 -19.92
CA GLN A 129 -3.03 5.28 -20.06
C GLN A 129 -3.68 4.87 -18.76
N TYR A 130 -4.76 4.08 -18.87
CA TYR A 130 -5.47 3.54 -17.72
C TYR A 130 -4.61 2.55 -16.93
N GLU A 131 -4.92 2.43 -15.64
CA GLU A 131 -4.40 1.39 -14.76
C GLU A 131 -4.46 -0.01 -15.40
N THR A 132 -3.39 -0.77 -15.18
CA THR A 132 -3.26 -2.16 -15.63
C THR A 132 -3.28 -3.09 -14.42
N PRO A 133 -4.36 -3.88 -14.23
CA PRO A 133 -4.44 -4.87 -13.16
C PRO A 133 -3.39 -5.99 -13.30
N ILE A 134 -2.81 -6.40 -12.18
CA ILE A 134 -1.88 -7.53 -12.08
C ILE A 134 -2.68 -8.77 -11.65
N ASN A 135 -3.32 -9.43 -12.61
CA ASN A 135 -4.27 -10.52 -12.35
C ASN A 135 -3.67 -11.78 -11.69
N ASN A 136 -2.35 -11.97 -11.77
CA ASN A 136 -1.66 -13.13 -11.22
C ASN A 136 -0.99 -12.85 -9.87
N MET A 137 -1.38 -11.77 -9.19
CA MET A 137 -0.92 -11.44 -7.84
C MET A 137 -2.10 -11.44 -6.89
N ILE A 138 -2.00 -12.20 -5.81
CA ILE A 138 -3.00 -12.22 -4.75
C ILE A 138 -2.76 -11.03 -3.83
N VAL A 139 -3.82 -10.28 -3.53
CA VAL A 139 -3.80 -9.18 -2.54
C VAL A 139 -4.91 -9.42 -1.55
N ASN A 140 -4.59 -9.47 -0.26
CA ASN A 140 -5.56 -9.61 0.82
C ASN A 140 -5.32 -8.55 1.91
N PRO A 141 -6.36 -8.19 2.69
CA PRO A 141 -6.20 -7.40 3.90
C PRO A 141 -5.08 -7.93 4.79
N GLY A 142 -4.25 -7.04 5.29
CA GLY A 142 -3.15 -7.38 6.18
C GLY A 142 -1.89 -7.91 5.50
N ASN A 143 -1.90 -8.18 4.19
CA ASN A 143 -0.68 -8.51 3.45
C ASN A 143 0.30 -7.33 3.45
N ILE A 144 1.59 -7.64 3.51
CA ILE A 144 2.67 -6.67 3.41
C ILE A 144 3.09 -6.58 1.95
N MET A 145 2.89 -5.41 1.37
CA MET A 145 3.29 -5.09 0.01
C MET A 145 4.59 -4.29 0.03
N HIS A 146 5.47 -4.56 -0.92
CA HIS A 146 6.65 -3.75 -1.19
C HIS A 146 6.69 -3.39 -2.66
N ALA A 147 6.88 -2.11 -2.99
CA ALA A 147 7.00 -1.68 -4.37
C ALA A 147 8.27 -0.84 -4.58
N SER A 148 8.75 -0.84 -5.82
CA SER A 148 9.83 0.01 -6.28
C SER A 148 9.65 0.42 -7.74
N ILE A 149 9.97 1.67 -8.06
CA ILE A 149 10.05 2.19 -9.42
C ILE A 149 11.48 2.73 -9.61
N VAL A 150 12.17 2.31 -10.67
CA VAL A 150 13.60 2.63 -10.89
C VAL A 150 13.84 3.03 -12.34
N ASN A 151 14.51 4.17 -12.55
CA ASN A 151 15.00 4.61 -13.85
C ASN A 151 16.19 3.75 -14.28
N LEU A 152 16.06 3.05 -15.40
CA LEU A 152 17.10 2.21 -16.01
C LEU A 152 17.97 2.97 -17.04
N ASN A 153 17.78 4.29 -17.14
CA ASN A 153 18.30 5.20 -18.15
C ASN A 153 17.60 5.07 -19.52
N ASN A 154 17.87 6.03 -20.41
CA ASN A 154 17.34 6.07 -21.79
C ASN A 154 15.79 6.01 -21.88
N GLY A 155 15.11 6.58 -20.88
CA GLY A 155 13.64 6.58 -20.82
C GLY A 155 13.01 5.23 -20.48
N LEU A 156 13.80 4.24 -20.06
CA LEU A 156 13.29 2.94 -19.61
C LEU A 156 13.19 2.93 -18.09
N TRP A 157 12.06 2.47 -17.55
CA TRP A 157 11.80 2.39 -16.12
C TRP A 157 11.30 1.01 -15.73
N ARG A 158 11.79 0.49 -14.62
CA ARG A 158 11.34 -0.78 -14.04
C ARG A 158 10.34 -0.50 -12.92
N ILE A 159 9.17 -1.11 -13.03
CA ILE A 159 8.15 -1.14 -11.98
C ILE A 159 8.17 -2.52 -11.35
N THR A 160 8.23 -2.61 -10.04
CA THR A 160 8.15 -3.86 -9.28
C THR A 160 7.19 -3.68 -8.12
N ILE A 161 6.30 -4.65 -7.94
CA ILE A 161 5.46 -4.79 -6.75
C ILE A 161 5.55 -6.23 -6.26
N GLN A 162 5.60 -6.41 -4.95
CA GLN A 162 5.77 -7.69 -4.28
C GLN A 162 4.73 -7.81 -3.18
N ASN A 163 4.08 -8.97 -3.11
CA ASN A 163 3.40 -9.38 -1.90
C ASN A 163 4.41 -10.15 -1.05
N VAL A 164 5.03 -9.46 -0.10
CA VAL A 164 6.06 -10.01 0.79
C VAL A 164 5.48 -11.10 1.69
N SER A 165 4.20 -10.98 2.07
CA SER A 165 3.52 -11.99 2.89
C SER A 165 3.31 -13.32 2.17
N LEU A 166 3.18 -13.30 0.85
CA LEU A 166 2.91 -14.49 0.02
C LEU A 166 4.09 -14.90 -0.87
N HIS A 167 5.22 -14.18 -0.79
CA HIS A 167 6.40 -14.39 -1.64
C HIS A 167 6.10 -14.32 -3.16
N GLU A 168 5.15 -13.46 -3.55
CA GLU A 168 4.81 -13.19 -4.95
C GLU A 168 5.48 -11.90 -5.42
N SER A 169 5.86 -11.84 -6.69
CA SER A 169 6.51 -10.67 -7.29
C SER A 169 6.01 -10.46 -8.71
N PHE A 170 5.76 -9.21 -9.07
CA PHE A 170 5.52 -8.77 -10.42
C PHE A 170 6.55 -7.69 -10.79
N THR A 171 7.08 -7.78 -12.00
CA THR A 171 8.02 -6.79 -12.55
C THR A 171 7.68 -6.55 -14.01
N THR A 172 7.70 -5.28 -14.41
CA THR A 172 7.60 -4.86 -15.82
C THR A 172 8.58 -3.73 -16.10
N GLU A 173 9.02 -3.61 -17.33
CA GLU A 173 9.84 -2.49 -17.81
C GLU A 173 9.03 -1.72 -18.85
N GLN A 174 8.97 -0.41 -18.69
CA GLN A 174 8.12 0.47 -19.48
C GLN A 174 8.89 1.71 -19.93
N SER A 175 8.56 2.20 -21.11
CA SER A 175 9.04 3.51 -21.57
C SER A 175 8.30 4.60 -20.80
N TYR A 176 9.06 5.55 -20.24
CA TYR A 176 8.54 6.70 -19.54
C TYR A 176 9.46 7.91 -19.72
N SER A 177 8.87 9.02 -20.17
CA SER A 177 9.57 10.26 -20.54
C SER A 177 9.18 11.46 -19.66
N GLY A 178 8.54 11.22 -18.52
CA GLY A 178 8.22 12.26 -17.55
C GLY A 178 9.48 12.97 -17.03
N PRO A 179 9.35 14.19 -16.49
CA PRO A 179 10.47 15.01 -16.09
C PRO A 179 11.16 14.52 -14.82
N ALA A 180 10.60 13.55 -14.09
CA ALA A 180 11.09 13.01 -12.84
C ALA A 180 11.43 14.10 -11.80
N GLN A 181 10.48 15.02 -11.62
CA GLN A 181 10.51 16.19 -10.75
C GLN A 181 9.78 15.99 -9.43
N SER A 182 9.04 14.89 -9.25
CA SER A 182 8.51 14.52 -7.94
C SER A 182 8.57 13.03 -7.64
N ALA A 183 8.45 12.70 -6.36
CA ALA A 183 8.32 11.35 -5.86
C ALA A 183 7.27 11.31 -4.73
N GLU A 184 6.38 10.33 -4.78
CA GLU A 184 5.14 10.35 -3.99
C GLU A 184 4.81 9.02 -3.32
N TRP A 185 4.23 9.12 -2.13
CA TRP A 185 3.63 8.01 -1.39
C TRP A 185 2.23 8.41 -0.94
N ILE A 186 1.20 7.80 -1.51
CA ILE A 186 -0.17 8.33 -1.46
C ILE A 186 -1.18 7.26 -1.04
N GLN A 187 -2.13 7.69 -0.21
CA GLN A 187 -3.48 7.12 -0.12
C GLN A 187 -4.40 7.99 -0.98
N GLU A 188 -5.13 7.37 -1.90
CA GLU A 188 -5.99 8.06 -2.83
C GLU A 188 -7.44 7.61 -2.71
N ARG A 189 -8.36 8.56 -2.95
CA ARG A 189 -9.76 8.31 -3.35
C ARG A 189 -9.87 8.53 -4.87
N PRO A 190 -9.66 7.48 -5.69
CA PRO A 190 -9.59 7.60 -7.14
C PRO A 190 -10.95 7.97 -7.77
#